data_AF-A0A0F9LDU5-F1
#
_entry.id   AF-A0A0F9LDU5-F1
#
_cell.length_a   1.000
_cell.length_b   1.000
_cell.length_c   1.000
_cell.angle_alpha   90.00
_cell.angle_beta   90.00
_cell.angle_gamma   90.00
#
_symmetry.space_group_name_H-M   'P 1'
#
loop_
_entity.id
_entity.type
_entity.pdbx_description
1 polymer ?
#
loop_
_entity_poly.entity_id
_entity_poly.type
_entity_poly.pdbx_seq_one_letter_code
_entity_poly.pdbx_strand_id
1 'polypeptide(L)'
;LPENTNYFKKEVQSMGYNTGNSQTPIIPLIIGDPGKAQELAKVLFEEENVYGTPIVFPMVARELSRIRVQMNALLTKEDLNMALNAIEKVGKKLAVI
;
A
#
# COMPACT_ATOMS: atom_id res chain seq x y z
N LEU A 1 17.25 -4.36 -4.14
CA LEU A 1 15.98 -3.80 -4.67
C LEU A 1 14.97 -4.90 -5.04
N PRO A 2 15.28 -5.91 -5.87
CA PRO A 2 14.31 -6.95 -6.23
C PRO A 2 13.82 -7.75 -5.01
N GLU A 3 14.72 -8.06 -4.08
CA GLU A 3 14.41 -8.81 -2.86
C GLU A 3 13.42 -8.06 -1.95
N ASN A 4 13.66 -6.78 -1.69
CA ASN A 4 12.75 -5.92 -0.90
C ASN A 4 11.36 -5.82 -1.54
N THR A 5 11.31 -5.62 -2.87
CA THR A 5 10.05 -5.58 -3.62
C THR A 5 9.28 -6.90 -3.50
N ASN A 6 9.97 -8.03 -3.68
CA ASN A 6 9.35 -9.35 -3.58
C ASN A 6 8.88 -9.66 -2.16
N TYR A 7 9.69 -9.30 -1.16
CA TYR A 7 9.34 -9.44 0.25
C TYR A 7 8.09 -8.63 0.59
N PHE A 8 8.12 -7.31 0.36
CA PHE A 8 7.00 -6.43 0.65
C PHE A 8 5.73 -6.89 -0.07
N LYS A 9 5.83 -7.21 -1.37
CA LYS A 9 4.70 -7.70 -2.17
C LYS A 9 4.08 -8.97 -1.58
N LYS A 10 4.90 -9.93 -1.17
CA LYS A 10 4.43 -11.19 -0.58
C LYS A 10 3.68 -10.95 0.73
N GLU A 11 4.19 -10.08 1.58
CA GLU A 11 3.57 -9.76 2.88
C GLU A 11 2.25 -8.99 2.72
N VAL A 12 2.16 -7.98 1.84
CA VAL A 12 0.87 -7.30 1.62
C VAL A 12 -0.17 -8.23 0.98
N GLN A 13 0.26 -9.16 0.13
CA GLN A 13 -0.64 -10.17 -0.44
C GLN A 13 -1.14 -11.15 0.62
N SER A 14 -0.29 -11.56 1.57
CA SER A 14 -0.70 -12.44 2.67
C SER A 14 -1.65 -11.76 3.65
N MET A 15 -1.59 -10.43 3.78
CA MET A 15 -2.55 -9.61 4.52
C MET A 15 -3.92 -9.47 3.83
N GLY A 16 -4.05 -9.88 2.55
CA GLY A 16 -5.30 -9.82 1.80
C GLY A 16 -5.39 -8.67 0.78
N TYR A 17 -4.34 -7.86 0.62
CA TYR A 17 -4.34 -6.80 -0.39
C TYR A 17 -4.21 -7.35 -1.81
N ASN A 18 -4.98 -6.79 -2.73
CA ASN A 18 -4.83 -7.05 -4.15
C ASN A 18 -3.73 -6.16 -4.74
N THR A 19 -2.59 -6.75 -5.11
CA THR A 19 -1.48 -6.03 -5.73
C THR A 19 -1.49 -6.02 -7.26
N GLY A 20 -2.51 -6.61 -7.88
CA GLY A 20 -2.52 -6.94 -9.30
C GLY A 20 -1.27 -7.73 -9.75
N ASN A 21 -0.95 -7.63 -11.04
CA ASN A 21 0.15 -8.34 -11.68
C ASN A 21 1.45 -7.51 -11.77
N SER A 22 1.67 -6.54 -10.88
CA SER A 22 2.88 -5.69 -10.96
C SER A 22 4.16 -6.53 -10.78
N GLN A 23 5.10 -6.37 -11.70
CA GLN A 23 6.46 -6.93 -11.66
C GLN A 23 7.53 -5.86 -11.43
N THR A 24 7.09 -4.64 -11.10
CA THR A 24 7.97 -3.47 -10.92
C THR A 24 8.15 -3.15 -9.44
N PRO A 25 9.15 -2.33 -9.06
CA PRO A 25 9.28 -1.79 -7.69
C PRO A 25 8.10 -0.91 -7.24
N ILE A 26 7.15 -0.64 -8.14
CA ILE A 26 5.91 0.07 -7.87
C ILE A 26 4.82 -0.98 -7.59
N ILE A 27 4.40 -1.06 -6.32
CA ILE A 27 3.41 -2.03 -5.84
C ILE A 27 2.09 -1.28 -5.62
N PRO A 28 1.07 -1.51 -6.47
CA PRO A 28 -0.24 -0.96 -6.21
C PRO A 28 -0.92 -1.78 -5.11
N LEU A 29 -1.67 -1.13 -4.22
CA LEU A 29 -2.59 -1.75 -3.26
C LEU A 29 -3.99 -1.36 -3.68
N ILE A 30 -4.70 -2.26 -4.36
CA ILE A 30 -6.05 -2.00 -4.89
C ILE A 30 -7.05 -2.07 -3.74
N ILE A 31 -7.77 -0.97 -3.52
CA ILE A 31 -8.76 -0.79 -2.46
C ILE A 31 -10.17 -0.83 -3.02
N GLY A 32 -10.36 -0.36 -4.25
CA GLY A 32 -11.64 -0.34 -4.95
C GLY A 32 -12.59 0.78 -4.54
N ASP A 33 -12.48 1.27 -3.30
CA ASP A 33 -13.23 2.44 -2.82
C ASP A 33 -12.32 3.69 -2.79
N PRO A 34 -12.68 4.79 -3.48
CA PRO A 34 -11.86 6.01 -3.52
C PRO A 34 -11.78 6.73 -2.18
N GLY A 35 -12.86 6.71 -1.38
CA GLY A 35 -12.89 7.32 -0.05
C GLY A 35 -11.96 6.58 0.91
N LYS A 36 -12.09 5.25 0.98
CA LYS A 36 -11.21 4.42 1.79
C LYS A 36 -9.75 4.51 1.33
N ALA A 37 -9.48 4.60 0.02
CA ALA A 37 -8.11 4.74 -0.47
C ALA A 37 -7.46 6.07 -0.04
N GLN A 38 -8.21 7.17 -0.06
CA GLN A 38 -7.73 8.47 0.44
C GLN A 38 -7.56 8.47 1.96
N GLU A 39 -8.52 7.90 2.68
CA GLU A 39 -8.49 7.82 4.14
C GLU A 39 -7.33 6.94 4.61
N LEU A 40 -7.12 5.77 4.00
CA LEU A 40 -5.99 4.88 4.27
C LEU A 40 -4.65 5.62 4.08
N ALA A 41 -4.48 6.36 2.98
CA ALA A 41 -3.26 7.12 2.73
C ALA A 41 -3.05 8.24 3.76
N LYS A 42 -4.13 8.93 4.15
CA LYS A 42 -4.10 9.99 5.16
C LYS A 42 -3.71 9.45 6.53
N VAL A 43 -4.39 8.40 7.00
CA VAL A 43 -4.17 7.82 8.33
C VAL A 43 -2.79 7.16 8.42
N LEU A 44 -2.32 6.49 7.36
CA LEU A 44 -0.96 5.95 7.31
C LEU A 44 0.10 7.04 7.48
N PHE A 45 -0.11 8.20 6.85
CA PHE A 45 0.82 9.31 6.97
C PHE A 45 0.75 9.98 8.35
N GLU A 46 -0.46 10.26 8.86
CA GLU A 46 -0.66 10.98 10.11
C GLU A 46 -0.33 10.16 11.36
N GLU A 47 -0.70 8.88 11.40
CA GLU A 47 -0.55 8.03 12.60
C GLU A 47 0.74 7.20 12.57
N GLU A 48 1.19 6.78 11.39
CA GLU A 48 2.28 5.79 11.25
C GLU A 48 3.51 6.35 10.53
N ASN A 49 3.46 7.62 10.07
CA ASN A 49 4.52 8.28 9.30
C ASN A 49 4.91 7.52 8.01
N VAL A 50 3.94 6.80 7.41
CA VAL A 50 4.12 6.04 6.17
C VAL A 50 3.40 6.74 5.03
N TYR A 51 4.16 7.20 4.04
CA TYR A 51 3.60 7.87 2.87
C TYR A 51 3.34 6.91 1.71
N GLY A 52 2.09 6.81 1.29
CA GLY A 52 1.66 6.15 0.06
C GLY A 52 0.88 7.11 -0.83
N THR A 53 1.06 7.05 -2.16
CA THR A 53 0.35 7.95 -3.07
C THR A 53 -1.03 7.38 -3.42
N PRO A 54 -2.15 7.99 -2.98
CA PRO A 54 -3.47 7.54 -3.39
C PRO A 54 -3.71 7.92 -4.86
N ILE A 55 -4.15 6.94 -5.64
CA ILE A 55 -4.57 7.12 -7.04
C ILE A 55 -6.06 6.82 -7.08
N VAL A 56 -6.85 7.87 -7.26
CA VAL A 56 -8.32 7.85 -7.24
C VAL A 56 -8.89 8.63 -8.42
N PHE A 57 -10.21 8.62 -8.58
CA PHE A 57 -10.92 9.39 -9.61
C PHE A 57 -10.53 10.88 -9.58
N PRO A 58 -10.33 11.56 -10.73
CA PRO A 58 -10.57 11.12 -12.12
C PRO A 58 -9.42 10.35 -12.78
N MET A 59 -8.31 10.12 -12.07
CA MET A 59 -7.11 9.50 -12.66
C MET A 59 -7.29 7.99 -12.93
N VAL A 60 -8.17 7.33 -12.17
CA VAL A 60 -8.59 5.93 -12.36
C VAL A 60 -10.10 5.81 -12.14
N ALA A 61 -10.71 4.76 -12.69
CA ALA A 61 -12.10 4.41 -12.36
C ALA A 61 -12.25 4.21 -10.85
N ARG A 62 -13.42 4.57 -10.30
CA ARG A 62 -13.69 4.52 -8.85
C ARG A 62 -13.36 3.14 -8.26
N GLU A 63 -13.86 2.09 -8.91
CA GLU A 63 -13.65 0.66 -8.58
C GLU A 63 -12.18 0.19 -8.63
N LEU A 64 -11.27 1.00 -9.18
CA LEU A 64 -9.84 0.68 -9.32
C LEU A 64 -8.96 1.61 -8.47
N SER A 65 -9.59 2.31 -7.52
CA SER A 65 -8.87 3.16 -6.56
C SER A 65 -7.84 2.36 -5.79
N ARG A 66 -6.63 2.93 -5.67
CA ARG A 66 -5.46 2.21 -5.16
C ARG A 66 -4.46 3.13 -4.48
N ILE A 67 -3.68 2.60 -3.56
CA ILE A 67 -2.48 3.28 -3.05
C ILE A 67 -1.26 2.75 -3.81
N ARG A 68 -0.40 3.66 -4.29
CA ARG A 68 0.86 3.32 -4.93
C ARG A 68 1.99 3.38 -3.91
N VAL A 69 2.57 2.22 -3.60
CA VAL A 69 3.78 2.11 -2.81
C VAL A 69 4.98 1.96 -3.74
N GLN A 70 6.07 2.64 -3.45
CA GLN A 70 7.27 2.64 -4.27
C GLN A 70 8.46 2.17 -3.43
N MET A 71 9.10 1.08 -3.85
CA MET A 71 10.29 0.57 -3.20
C MET A 71 11.52 1.34 -3.66
N ASN A 72 12.38 1.71 -2.70
CA ASN A 72 13.68 2.32 -2.94
C ASN A 72 14.79 1.37 -2.45
N ALA A 73 15.97 1.44 -3.06
CA ALA A 73 17.14 0.68 -2.67
C ALA A 73 17.67 1.05 -1.27
N LEU A 74 17.34 2.25 -0.77
CA LEU A 74 17.72 2.72 0.55
C LEU A 74 16.84 2.16 1.68
N LEU A 75 15.70 1.53 1.37
CA LEU A 75 14.82 0.96 2.40
C LEU A 75 15.47 -0.28 3.00
N THR A 76 15.59 -0.28 4.32
CA THR A 76 16.03 -1.45 5.08
C THR A 76 14.86 -2.40 5.31
N LYS A 77 15.15 -3.65 5.71
CA LYS A 77 14.10 -4.61 6.06
C LYS A 77 13.26 -4.14 7.26
N GLU A 78 13.86 -3.37 8.17
CA GLU A 78 13.17 -2.78 9.31
C GLU A 78 12.16 -1.72 8.87
N ASP A 79 12.53 -0.85 7.91
CA ASP A 79 11.60 0.12 7.31
C ASP A 79 10.41 -0.58 6.64
N LEU A 80 10.68 -1.68 5.93
CA LEU A 80 9.63 -2.48 5.29
C LEU A 80 8.69 -3.08 6.33
N ASN A 81 9.23 -3.65 7.41
CA ASN A 81 8.42 -4.23 8.49
C ASN A 81 7.56 -3.17 9.19
N MET A 82 8.13 -1.98 9.43
CA MET A 82 7.40 -0.84 9.97
C MET A 82 6.23 -0.47 9.06
N ALA A 83 6.49 -0.31 7.75
CA ALA A 83 5.46 0.01 6.78
C ALA A 83 4.39 -1.09 6.65
N LEU A 84 4.78 -2.36 6.67
CA LEU A 84 3.88 -3.51 6.62
C LEU A 84 2.95 -3.57 7.84
N ASN A 85 3.49 -3.39 9.04
CA ASN A 85 2.71 -3.36 10.28
C ASN A 85 1.71 -2.19 10.29
N ALA A 86 2.16 -1.01 9.84
CA ALA A 86 1.31 0.17 9.70
C ALA A 86 0.16 -0.09 8.72
N ILE A 87 0.47 -0.64 7.53
CA ILE A 87 -0.52 -0.99 6.51
C ILE A 87 -1.53 -2.00 7.04
N GLU A 88 -1.08 -3.05 7.72
CA GLU A 88 -1.98 -4.04 8.31
C GLU A 88 -2.91 -3.42 9.37
N LYS A 89 -2.34 -2.62 10.29
CA LYS A 89 -3.09 -1.98 11.38
C LYS A 89 -4.16 -1.03 10.83
N VAL A 90 -3.79 -0.12 9.93
CA VAL A 90 -4.74 0.85 9.36
C VAL A 90 -5.71 0.16 8.40
N GLY A 91 -5.25 -0.84 7.64
CA GLY A 91 -6.08 -1.67 6.77
C GLY A 91 -7.25 -2.33 7.51
N LYS A 92 -6.95 -2.95 8.65
CA LYS A 92 -7.97 -3.53 9.54
C LYS A 92 -8.88 -2.47 10.16
N LYS A 93 -8.31 -1.34 10.62
CA LYS A 93 -9.07 -0.22 11.20
C LYS A 93 -10.13 0.34 10.22
N LEU A 94 -9.80 0.43 8.94
CA LEU A 94 -10.68 0.95 7.89
C LEU A 94 -11.51 -0.14 7.17
N ALA A 95 -11.44 -1.39 7.64
CA ALA A 95 -12.09 -2.55 7.02
C ALA A 95 -11.85 -2.62 5.51
N VAL A 96 -10.57 -2.52 5.14
CA VAL A 96 -10.06 -2.65 3.76
C VAL A 96 -9.59 -4.08 3.49
N ILE A 97 -9.04 -4.73 4.52
CA ILE A 97 -8.65 -6.14 4.57
C ILE A 97 -9.35 -6.85 5.73
#